data_AF-A0A1D7QLP5-F1
#
_entry.id   AF-A0A1D7QLP5-F1
#
_cell.length_a   1.000
_cell.length_b   1.000
_cell.length_c   1.000
_cell.angle_alpha   90.00
_cell.angle_beta   90.00
_cell.angle_gamma   90.00
#
_symmetry.space_group_name_H-M   'P 1'
#
loop_
_entity.id
_entity.type
_entity.pdbx_description
1 polymer ?
#
loop_
_entity_poly.entity_id
_entity_poly.type
_entity_poly.pdbx_seq_one_letter_code
_entity_poly.pdbx_strand_id
1 'polypeptide(L)'
;METVGVKEVLKDLELPYFVLSTDSKTKIEDVLRKAGLNSFFTEEQIFSESMSFPDAAKAIGLEPSECAVVDHSKIGMELAKKGDFWIFGKSEGAIKDEFENKGIFMFNEFYELRELIDLFNAEVDLETKKH
;
A
#
# COMPACT_ATOMS: atom_id res chain seq x y z
N MET A 1 -0.23 15.70 -7.81
CA MET A 1 0.10 14.27 -7.79
C MET A 1 -0.89 13.60 -8.71
N GLU A 2 -0.46 13.15 -9.88
CA GLU A 2 -1.32 12.43 -10.81
C GLU A 2 -1.63 11.05 -10.23
N THR A 3 -2.90 10.74 -10.04
CA THR A 3 -3.42 9.43 -9.60
C THR A 3 -3.78 8.56 -10.80
N VAL A 4 -3.20 8.85 -11.97
CA VAL A 4 -3.46 8.12 -13.21
C VAL A 4 -3.04 6.66 -12.98
N GLY A 5 -3.94 5.71 -13.22
CA GLY A 5 -3.68 4.27 -13.05
C GLY A 5 -4.13 3.69 -11.70
N VAL A 6 -4.35 4.48 -10.65
CA VAL A 6 -4.74 3.92 -9.33
C VAL A 6 -6.14 3.30 -9.36
N LYS A 7 -7.05 3.85 -10.17
CA LYS A 7 -8.42 3.31 -10.33
C LYS A 7 -8.40 1.97 -11.02
N GLU A 8 -7.53 1.83 -12.01
CA GLU A 8 -7.35 0.61 -12.78
C GLU A 8 -6.79 -0.50 -11.88
N VAL A 9 -5.81 -0.19 -11.03
CA VAL A 9 -5.31 -1.12 -10.01
C VAL A 9 -6.43 -1.52 -9.05
N LEU A 10 -7.15 -0.57 -8.44
CA LEU A 10 -8.18 -0.87 -7.44
C LEU A 10 -9.41 -1.62 -7.99
N LYS A 11 -9.71 -1.49 -9.29
CA LYS A 11 -10.80 -2.24 -9.94
C LYS A 11 -10.51 -3.73 -10.07
N ASP A 12 -9.25 -4.06 -10.35
CA ASP A 12 -8.80 -5.42 -10.63
C ASP A 12 -8.17 -6.08 -9.39
N LEU A 13 -8.04 -5.37 -8.27
CA LEU A 13 -7.39 -5.85 -7.07
C LEU A 13 -8.27 -6.86 -6.32
N GLU A 14 -7.84 -8.12 -6.32
CA GLU A 14 -8.53 -9.22 -5.62
C GLU A 14 -8.06 -9.38 -4.16
N LEU A 15 -6.91 -8.81 -3.81
CA LEU A 15 -6.37 -8.86 -2.44
C LEU A 15 -7.17 -7.96 -1.49
N PRO A 16 -7.30 -8.31 -0.20
CA PRO A 16 -7.84 -7.39 0.80
C PRO A 16 -7.00 -6.11 0.87
N TYR A 17 -7.66 -4.96 0.88
CA TYR A 17 -6.98 -3.66 0.99
C TYR A 17 -7.74 -2.68 1.88
N PHE A 18 -7.00 -1.71 2.40
CA PHE A 18 -7.51 -0.58 3.16
C PHE A 18 -6.66 0.66 2.88
N VAL A 19 -7.16 1.83 3.29
CA VAL A 19 -6.38 3.07 3.35
C VAL A 19 -6.09 3.41 4.80
N LEU A 20 -4.84 3.79 5.08
CA LEU A 20 -4.40 4.28 6.36
C LEU A 20 -3.68 5.61 6.16
N SER A 21 -4.03 6.60 6.96
CA SER A 21 -3.36 7.90 6.96
C SER A 21 -3.26 8.45 8.37
N THR A 22 -2.25 9.29 8.60
CA THR A 22 -2.10 10.09 9.82
C THR A 22 -3.07 11.28 9.88
N ASP A 23 -3.97 11.41 8.91
CA ASP A 23 -5.03 12.41 8.89
C ASP A 23 -6.31 11.90 9.59
N SER A 24 -7.22 12.82 9.92
CA SER A 24 -8.56 12.47 10.42
C SER A 24 -9.40 11.75 9.35
N LYS A 25 -10.31 10.86 9.78
CA LYS A 25 -11.19 10.10 8.86
C LYS A 25 -11.93 10.98 7.85
N THR A 26 -12.51 12.10 8.31
CA THR A 26 -13.19 13.07 7.44
C THR A 26 -12.26 13.64 6.36
N LYS A 27 -10.99 13.91 6.69
CA LYS A 27 -10.01 14.41 5.72
C LYS A 27 -9.63 13.33 4.71
N ILE A 28 -9.49 12.08 5.13
CA ILE A 28 -9.22 10.94 4.24
C ILE A 28 -10.37 10.80 3.23
N GLU A 29 -11.62 10.74 3.72
CA GLU A 29 -12.82 10.63 2.88
C GLU A 29 -12.93 11.79 1.89
N ASP A 30 -12.63 13.02 2.32
CA ASP A 30 -12.60 14.19 1.46
C ASP A 30 -11.56 14.09 0.34
N VAL A 31 -10.37 13.57 0.64
CA VAL A 31 -9.30 13.33 -0.35
C VAL A 31 -9.73 12.24 -1.33
N LEU A 32 -10.25 11.12 -0.84
CA LEU A 32 -10.76 10.02 -1.68
C LEU A 32 -11.88 10.51 -2.61
N ARG A 33 -12.82 11.32 -2.10
CA ARG A 33 -13.91 11.89 -2.90
C ARG A 33 -13.37 12.81 -4.00
N LYS A 34 -12.42 13.70 -3.67
CA LYS A 34 -11.78 14.61 -4.66
C LYS A 34 -10.99 13.85 -5.73
N ALA A 35 -10.38 12.72 -5.36
CA ALA A 35 -9.70 11.82 -6.30
C ALA A 35 -10.67 10.91 -7.08
N GLY A 36 -11.95 10.88 -6.72
CA GLY A 36 -12.94 9.96 -7.27
C GLY A 36 -12.62 8.49 -6.97
N LEU A 37 -12.10 8.23 -5.76
CA LEU A 37 -11.72 6.91 -5.25
C LEU A 37 -12.62 6.43 -4.09
N ASN A 38 -13.52 7.27 -3.59
CA ASN A 38 -14.34 6.95 -2.41
C ASN A 38 -15.22 5.71 -2.59
N SER A 39 -15.58 5.34 -3.82
CA SER A 39 -16.40 4.13 -4.08
C SER A 39 -15.62 2.82 -3.94
N PHE A 40 -14.30 2.86 -3.78
CA PHE A 40 -13.45 1.68 -3.61
C PHE A 40 -13.21 1.30 -2.14
N PHE A 41 -13.58 2.16 -1.20
CA PHE A 41 -13.32 1.92 0.23
C PHE A 41 -14.63 1.97 1.00
N THR A 42 -14.90 0.93 1.80
CA THR A 42 -15.96 0.96 2.81
C THR A 42 -15.49 1.73 4.05
N GLU A 43 -16.41 2.01 4.98
CA GLU A 43 -16.07 2.70 6.22
C GLU A 43 -15.07 1.93 7.10
N GLU A 44 -15.09 0.59 7.02
CA GLU A 44 -14.22 -0.34 7.73
C GLU A 44 -12.82 -0.44 7.09
N GLN A 45 -12.68 0.00 5.84
CA GLN A 45 -11.42 0.02 5.10
C GLN A 45 -10.68 1.37 5.22
N ILE A 46 -11.17 2.28 6.07
CA ILE A 46 -10.57 3.61 6.27
C ILE A 46 -10.08 3.73 7.71
N PHE A 47 -8.76 3.69 7.88
CA PHE A 47 -8.09 3.87 9.16
C PHE A 47 -7.40 5.24 9.22
N SER A 48 -7.54 5.93 10.36
CA SER A 48 -7.03 7.28 10.60
C SER A 48 -5.90 7.32 11.62
N GLU A 49 -5.45 8.53 11.97
CA GLU A 49 -4.34 8.86 12.89
C GLU A 49 -4.24 8.09 14.21
N SER A 50 -5.32 7.44 14.65
CA SER A 50 -5.38 6.62 15.86
C SER A 50 -4.83 5.20 15.68
N MET A 51 -4.59 4.73 14.46
CA MET A 51 -4.22 3.35 14.19
C MET A 51 -2.80 3.21 13.67
N SER A 52 -2.04 2.28 14.25
CA SER A 52 -0.71 1.92 13.75
C SER A 52 -0.83 0.96 12.57
N PHE A 53 0.21 0.89 11.72
CA PHE A 53 0.24 -0.05 10.58
C PHE A 53 0.03 -1.50 11.03
N PRO A 54 0.74 -2.02 12.07
CA PRO A 54 0.50 -3.37 12.56
C PRO A 54 -0.92 -3.60 13.10
N ASP A 55 -1.51 -2.62 13.77
CA ASP A 55 -2.88 -2.76 14.27
C ASP A 55 -3.90 -2.78 13.12
N ALA A 56 -3.65 -2.03 12.05
CA ALA A 56 -4.49 -2.03 10.84
C ALA A 56 -4.44 -3.38 10.10
N ALA A 57 -3.24 -3.97 9.96
CA ALA A 57 -3.09 -5.33 9.41
C ALA A 57 -3.89 -6.35 10.23
N LYS A 58 -3.75 -6.31 11.56
CA LYS A 58 -4.48 -7.20 12.47
C LYS A 58 -5.99 -6.99 12.44
N ALA A 59 -6.44 -5.75 12.25
CA ALA A 59 -7.87 -5.43 12.15
C ALA A 59 -8.55 -6.11 10.95
N ILE A 60 -7.78 -6.44 9.91
CA ILE A 60 -8.26 -7.21 8.74
C ILE A 60 -7.85 -8.69 8.78
N GLY A 61 -7.27 -9.15 9.89
CA GLY A 61 -6.91 -10.56 10.10
C GLY A 61 -5.61 -11.01 9.43
N LEU A 62 -4.71 -10.08 9.09
CA LEU A 62 -3.40 -10.37 8.50
C LEU A 62 -2.26 -9.98 9.45
N GLU A 63 -1.12 -10.66 9.32
CA GLU A 63 0.13 -10.22 9.92
C GLU A 63 0.84 -9.18 9.02
N PRO A 64 1.65 -8.29 9.60
CA PRO A 64 2.38 -7.29 8.82
C PRO A 64 3.24 -7.85 7.67
N SER A 65 3.85 -9.02 7.87
CA SER A 65 4.67 -9.70 6.86
C SER A 65 3.87 -10.27 5.68
N GLU A 66 2.55 -10.35 5.82
CA GLU A 66 1.60 -10.74 4.77
C GLU A 66 1.03 -9.52 4.03
N CYS A 67 1.40 -8.31 4.46
CA CYS A 67 0.88 -7.05 3.95
C CYS A 67 1.94 -6.28 3.17
N ALA A 68 1.50 -5.56 2.14
CA ALA A 68 2.31 -4.61 1.41
C ALA A 68 1.80 -3.18 1.63
N VAL A 69 2.73 -2.25 1.87
CA VAL A 69 2.46 -0.82 1.98
C VAL A 69 2.80 -0.16 0.66
N VAL A 70 1.84 0.57 0.10
CA VAL A 70 2.03 1.44 -1.05
C VAL A 70 2.03 2.89 -0.59
N ASP A 71 3.20 3.54 -0.58
CA ASP A 71 3.32 4.94 -0.13
C ASP A 71 4.35 5.72 -0.97
N HIS A 72 4.19 7.03 -1.00
CA HIS A 72 5.13 7.96 -1.64
C HIS A 72 5.89 8.82 -0.62
N SER A 73 5.43 8.83 0.63
CA SER A 73 6.00 9.62 1.71
C SER A 73 7.13 8.86 2.40
N LYS A 74 8.18 9.59 2.78
CA LYS A 74 9.28 9.04 3.59
C LYS A 74 8.77 8.49 4.93
N ILE A 75 7.81 9.18 5.54
CA ILE A 75 7.22 8.79 6.83
C ILE A 75 6.51 7.44 6.72
N GLY A 76 5.65 7.26 5.72
CA GLY A 76 4.94 6.00 5.52
C GLY A 76 5.88 4.83 5.26
N MET A 77 6.89 5.02 4.40
CA MET A 77 7.91 3.99 4.13
C MET A 77 8.72 3.64 5.39
N GLU A 78 9.09 4.62 6.23
CA GLU A 78 9.80 4.35 7.49
C GLU A 78 8.92 3.62 8.51
N LEU A 79 7.62 3.92 8.58
CA LEU A 79 6.68 3.23 9.45
C LEU A 79 6.48 1.78 9.01
N ALA A 80 6.30 1.54 7.71
CA ALA A 80 6.19 0.22 7.13
C ALA A 80 7.44 -0.64 7.43
N LYS A 81 8.63 -0.06 7.28
CA LYS A 81 9.89 -0.77 7.56
C LYS A 81 10.02 -1.23 9.00
N LYS A 82 9.48 -0.47 9.97
CA LYS A 82 9.50 -0.85 11.38
C LYS A 82 8.55 -2.01 11.70
N GLY A 83 7.57 -2.24 10.83
CA GLY A 83 6.49 -3.20 11.04
C GLY A 83 6.68 -4.53 10.31
N ASP A 84 7.79 -4.77 9.61
CA ASP A 84 8.01 -5.99 8.81
C ASP A 84 7.06 -6.13 7.59
N PHE A 85 6.63 -5.01 7.03
CA PHE A 85 5.81 -4.97 5.82
C PHE A 85 6.67 -5.07 4.55
N TRP A 86 6.08 -5.60 3.48
CA TRP A 86 6.56 -5.32 2.13
C TRP A 86 6.30 -3.86 1.78
N ILE A 87 7.20 -3.22 1.02
CA ILE A 87 7.08 -1.79 0.75
C ILE A 87 7.23 -1.54 -0.75
N PHE A 88 6.19 -0.96 -1.33
CA PHE A 88 6.13 -0.44 -2.68
C PHE A 88 6.13 1.09 -2.64
N GLY A 89 7.29 1.67 -2.90
CA GLY A 89 7.49 3.11 -2.86
C GLY A 89 7.21 3.77 -4.21
N LYS A 90 6.33 4.77 -4.27
CA LYS A 90 6.21 5.65 -5.44
C LYS A 90 7.00 6.92 -5.21
N SER A 91 8.23 7.04 -5.73
CA SER A 91 9.01 8.28 -5.56
C SER A 91 9.88 8.62 -6.76
N GLU A 92 10.17 9.91 -6.91
CA GLU A 92 11.11 10.45 -7.88
C GLU A 92 12.34 11.06 -7.19
N GLY A 93 13.47 11.11 -7.90
CA GLY A 93 14.68 11.79 -7.43
C GLY A 93 15.33 11.15 -6.21
N ALA A 94 15.84 11.96 -5.29
CA ALA A 94 16.72 11.52 -4.20
C ALA A 94 16.10 10.52 -3.20
N ILE A 95 14.76 10.44 -3.13
CA ILE A 95 14.07 9.47 -2.28
C ILE A 95 14.24 8.05 -2.84
N LYS A 96 14.28 7.89 -4.16
CA LYS A 96 14.46 6.60 -4.83
C LYS A 96 15.80 5.97 -4.46
N ASP A 97 16.88 6.73 -4.60
CA ASP A 97 18.24 6.27 -4.29
C ASP A 97 18.41 5.86 -2.81
N GLU A 98 17.71 6.56 -1.89
CA GLU A 98 17.75 6.25 -0.46
C GLU A 98 17.11 4.88 -0.14
N PHE A 99 16.06 4.51 -0.88
CA PHE A 99 15.19 3.38 -0.53
C PHE A 99 15.43 2.12 -1.38
N GLU A 100 15.90 2.23 -2.62
CA GLU A 100 16.37 1.07 -3.40
C GLU A 100 17.48 0.31 -2.65
N ASN A 101 18.40 1.04 -2.02
CA ASN A 101 19.48 0.48 -1.20
C ASN A 101 19.00 -0.17 0.11
N LYS A 102 17.70 -0.07 0.42
CA LYS A 102 17.09 -0.55 1.68
C LYS A 102 16.10 -1.69 1.46
N GLY A 103 16.03 -2.26 0.25
CA GLY A 103 15.14 -3.38 -0.10
C GLY A 103 13.68 -2.96 -0.30
N ILE A 104 13.43 -1.68 -0.60
CA ILE A 104 12.10 -1.18 -0.97
C ILE A 104 11.96 -1.25 -2.49
N PHE A 105 10.85 -1.81 -2.96
CA PHE A 105 10.53 -1.88 -4.38
C PHE A 105 9.99 -0.54 -4.84
N MET A 106 10.75 0.18 -5.65
CA MET A 106 10.35 1.47 -6.16
C MET A 106 9.65 1.32 -7.50
N PHE A 107 8.52 2.01 -7.67
CA PHE A 107 7.80 2.08 -8.95
C PHE A 107 7.52 3.53 -9.33
N ASN A 108 7.47 3.81 -10.63
CA ASN A 108 7.21 5.17 -11.12
C ASN A 108 5.73 5.34 -11.49
N GLU A 109 5.16 4.31 -12.12
CA GLU A 109 3.79 4.32 -12.64
C GLU A 109 2.92 3.24 -11.98
N PHE A 110 1.63 3.53 -11.77
CA PHE A 110 0.72 2.59 -11.07
C PHE A 110 0.50 1.27 -11.83
N TYR A 111 0.79 1.18 -13.12
CA TYR A 111 0.75 -0.12 -13.81
C TYR A 111 1.89 -1.06 -13.37
N GLU A 112 3.05 -0.51 -12.99
CA GLU A 112 4.18 -1.28 -12.45
C GLU A 112 3.80 -1.92 -11.11
N LEU A 113 2.95 -1.25 -10.31
CA LEU A 113 2.43 -1.81 -9.07
C LEU A 113 1.65 -3.11 -9.30
N ARG A 114 0.92 -3.22 -10.43
CA ARG A 114 0.22 -4.46 -10.79
C ARG A 114 1.22 -5.59 -11.04
N GLU A 115 2.27 -5.34 -11.81
CA GLU A 115 3.31 -6.33 -12.08
C GLU A 115 4.00 -6.80 -10.79
N LEU A 116 4.21 -5.88 -9.84
CA LEU A 116 4.77 -6.20 -8.53
C LEU A 116 3.85 -7.07 -7.69
N ILE A 117 2.54 -6.79 -7.69
CA ILE A 117 1.53 -7.62 -7.00
C ILE A 117 1.46 -9.02 -7.64
N ASP A 118 1.46 -9.11 -8.97
CA ASP A 118 1.41 -10.38 -9.69
C ASP A 118 2.68 -11.23 -9.42
N LEU A 119 3.85 -10.60 -9.39
CA LEU A 119 5.12 -11.25 -9.04
C LEU A 119 5.09 -11.79 -7.61
N PHE A 120 4.58 -10.99 -6.67
CA PHE A 120 4.48 -11.37 -5.27
C PHE A 120 3.57 -12.59 -5.08
N ASN A 121 2.40 -12.59 -5.72
CA ASN A 121 1.47 -13.72 -5.70
C ASN A 121 2.11 -14.98 -6.32
N ALA A 122 2.85 -14.84 -7.42
CA ALA A 122 3.52 -15.95 -8.06
C ALA A 122 4.64 -16.57 -7.18
N GLU A 123 5.37 -15.76 -6.43
CA GLU A 123 6.42 -16.22 -5.51
C GLU A 123 5.82 -17.00 -4.33
N VAL A 124 4.75 -16.48 -3.72
CA VAL A 124 4.00 -17.17 -2.65
C VAL A 124 3.42 -18.51 -3.14
N ASP A 125 2.88 -18.55 -4.36
CA ASP A 125 2.37 -19.78 -4.99
C ASP A 125 3.46 -20.84 -5.19
N LEU A 126 4.70 -20.44 -5.46
CA LEU A 126 5.84 -21.34 -5.65
C LEU A 126 6.37 -21.88 -4.31
N GLU A 127 6.28 -21.11 -3.24
CA GLU A 127 6.66 -21.56 -1.90
C GLU A 127 5.62 -22.53 -1.31
N THR A 128 4.33 -22.26 -1.50
CA THR A 128 3.25 -23.12 -1.02
C THR A 128 3.14 -24.46 -1.78
N LYS A 129 3.54 -24.51 -3.05
CA LYS A 129 3.61 -25.76 -3.85
C LYS A 129 4.81 -26.67 -3.52
N LYS A 130 5.74 -26.22 -2.67
CA LYS A 130 6.91 -27.02 -2.24
C LYS A 130 6.64 -27.87 -0.99
N HIS A 131 5.41 -27.92 -0.48
CA HIS A 131 4.97 -28.78 0.63
C HIS A 131 3.79 -29.65 0.20
#